data_AF-A0A366CVN1-F1
#
_entry.id   AF-A0A366CVN1-F1
#
_cell.length_a   1.000
_cell.length_b   1.000
_cell.length_c   1.000
_cell.angle_alpha   90.00
_cell.angle_beta   90.00
_cell.angle_gamma   90.00
#
_symmetry.space_group_name_H-M   'P 1'
#
loop_
_entity.id
_entity.type
_entity.pdbx_description
1 polymer ?
#
loop_
_entity_poly.entity_id
_entity_poly.type
_entity_poly.pdbx_seq_one_letter_code
_entity_poly.pdbx_strand_id
1 'polypeptide(L)'
;MGRNFTDKSQISQDGKGICGFTHMIQLLIDNNKMTLEDFERLYGSSTNFAEHWLRTQIEHDHLVGSDKVATALKQSLHFTGDFGGEYSNITLDQLLLETHWNWTKRPGFALVPEAICDYLDRKYRLPMMIQIFNRYPTIDELWSNTNKHLGEGIYGIMKAQGAGPQKDQIQHYVYIDKQGELMTWTETGDAAKRKIIANGFEHVVVRLFPKK
;
A
#
# COMPACT_ATOMS: atom_id res chain seq x y z
N MET A 1 1.06 13.45 -21.57
CA MET A 1 0.23 14.44 -20.85
C MET A 1 -0.13 13.82 -19.53
N GLY A 2 0.18 14.48 -18.40
CA GLY A 2 -0.18 13.98 -17.07
C GLY A 2 -1.70 13.95 -16.89
N ARG A 3 -2.20 13.09 -16.00
CA ARG A 3 -3.60 13.16 -15.56
C ARG A 3 -3.69 14.26 -14.51
N ASN A 4 -4.50 15.28 -14.76
CA ASN A 4 -4.80 16.30 -13.76
C ASN A 4 -5.67 15.68 -12.66
N PHE A 5 -5.17 15.64 -11.42
CA PHE A 5 -5.92 15.15 -10.26
C PHE A 5 -6.54 16.32 -9.52
N THR A 6 -7.87 16.38 -9.44
CA THR A 6 -8.60 17.40 -8.68
C THR A 6 -8.90 16.96 -7.26
N ASP A 7 -8.84 15.66 -6.98
CA ASP A 7 -9.02 15.09 -5.64
C ASP A 7 -8.21 13.79 -5.48
N LYS A 8 -7.95 13.40 -4.23
CA LYS A 8 -7.12 12.23 -3.90
C LYS A 8 -7.75 10.87 -4.22
N SER A 9 -9.06 10.79 -4.47
CA SER A 9 -9.72 9.53 -4.87
C SER A 9 -9.41 9.14 -6.31
N GLN A 10 -9.01 10.13 -7.12
CA GLN A 10 -8.60 9.93 -8.51
C GLN A 10 -7.20 9.31 -8.63
N ILE A 11 -6.43 9.25 -7.53
CA ILE A 11 -5.13 8.57 -7.48
C ILE A 11 -5.37 7.06 -7.61
N SER A 12 -5.10 6.53 -8.80
CA SER A 12 -5.35 5.13 -9.13
C SER A 12 -4.09 4.29 -9.10
N GLN A 13 -4.24 2.99 -8.80
CA GLN A 13 -3.18 2.00 -8.92
C GLN A 13 -3.02 1.46 -10.36
N ASP A 14 -3.80 1.98 -11.33
CA ASP A 14 -3.75 1.60 -12.76
C ASP A 14 -3.83 0.09 -13.05
N GLY A 15 -4.50 -0.67 -12.18
CA GLY A 15 -4.57 -2.13 -12.26
C GLY A 15 -3.24 -2.85 -12.04
N LYS A 16 -2.22 -2.15 -11.52
CA LYS A 16 -0.85 -2.67 -11.33
C LYS A 16 -0.62 -3.36 -9.99
N GLY A 17 -1.64 -3.56 -9.16
CA GLY A 17 -1.49 -4.26 -7.87
C GLY A 17 -0.59 -3.52 -6.87
N ILE A 18 -0.63 -2.18 -6.89
CA ILE A 18 0.22 -1.29 -6.07
C ILE A 18 -0.58 -0.50 -5.02
N CYS A 19 -1.68 -1.07 -4.53
CA CYS A 19 -2.57 -0.42 -3.56
C CYS A 19 -1.87 0.22 -2.35
N GLY A 20 -0.85 -0.44 -1.78
CA GLY A 20 -0.08 0.13 -0.67
C GLY A 20 0.60 1.46 -1.02
N PHE A 21 1.08 1.61 -2.25
CA PHE A 21 1.68 2.85 -2.74
C PHE A 21 0.64 3.95 -2.97
N THR A 22 -0.50 3.61 -3.58
CA THR A 22 -1.63 4.53 -3.75
C THR A 22 -2.06 5.13 -2.41
N HIS A 23 -2.20 4.29 -1.39
CA HIS A 23 -2.63 4.74 -0.07
C HIS A 23 -1.53 5.47 0.73
N MET A 24 -0.25 5.18 0.47
CA MET A 24 0.85 6.04 0.97
C MET A 24 0.74 7.47 0.41
N ILE A 25 0.44 7.64 -0.88
CA ILE A 25 0.30 8.97 -1.48
C ILE A 25 -0.87 9.73 -0.83
N GLN A 26 -2.03 9.08 -0.69
CA GLN A 26 -3.21 9.67 -0.04
C GLN A 26 -2.92 10.08 1.42
N LEU A 27 -2.22 9.23 2.17
CA LEU A 27 -1.80 9.52 3.53
C LEU A 27 -0.83 10.71 3.60
N LEU A 28 0.15 10.78 2.69
CA LEU A 28 1.10 11.89 2.62
C LEU A 28 0.40 13.23 2.34
N ILE A 29 -0.61 13.22 1.47
CA ILE A 29 -1.43 14.39 1.16
C ILE A 29 -2.23 14.82 2.40
N ASP A 30 -2.91 13.89 3.05
CA ASP A 30 -3.69 14.19 4.24
C ASP A 30 -2.85 14.73 5.39
N ASN A 31 -1.56 14.36 5.45
CA ASN A 31 -0.62 14.81 6.47
C ASN A 31 0.28 15.96 6.03
N ASN A 32 -0.08 16.68 4.97
CA ASN A 32 0.64 17.86 4.46
C ASN A 32 2.13 17.59 4.19
N LYS A 33 2.48 16.35 3.85
CA LYS A 33 3.84 15.96 3.45
C LYS A 33 4.06 16.12 1.95
N MET A 34 2.98 16.23 1.19
CA MET A 34 2.96 16.41 -0.26
C MET A 34 1.61 17.03 -0.64
N THR A 35 1.54 17.90 -1.65
CA THR A 35 0.27 18.35 -2.24
C THR A 35 -0.14 17.45 -3.41
N LEU A 36 -1.40 17.52 -3.87
CA LEU A 36 -1.81 16.83 -5.11
C LEU A 36 -1.04 17.33 -6.32
N GLU A 37 -0.81 18.64 -6.41
CA GLU A 37 -0.02 19.26 -7.48
C GLU A 37 1.43 18.79 -7.44
N ASP A 38 2.04 18.68 -6.24
CA ASP A 38 3.39 18.11 -6.09
C ASP A 38 3.44 16.66 -6.53
N PHE A 39 2.45 15.84 -6.14
CA PHE A 39 2.39 14.44 -6.56
C PHE A 39 2.32 14.33 -8.09
N GLU A 40 1.44 15.12 -8.71
CA GLU A 40 1.28 15.12 -10.16
C GLU A 40 2.56 15.57 -10.88
N ARG A 41 3.18 16.64 -10.39
CA ARG A 41 4.42 17.20 -10.95
C ARG A 41 5.62 16.27 -10.79
N LEU A 42 5.75 15.62 -9.64
CA LEU A 42 6.91 14.78 -9.31
C LEU A 42 6.80 13.36 -9.86
N TYR A 43 5.61 12.78 -9.81
CA TYR A 43 5.39 11.37 -10.13
C TYR A 43 4.36 11.19 -11.25
N GLY A 44 3.28 11.97 -11.26
CA GLY A 44 2.21 11.90 -12.27
C GLY A 44 1.34 10.64 -12.22
N SER A 45 1.78 9.58 -11.54
CA SER A 45 1.01 8.34 -11.35
C SER A 45 1.49 7.56 -10.12
N SER A 46 0.65 6.70 -9.56
CA SER A 46 1.03 5.81 -8.45
C SER A 46 2.13 4.83 -8.86
N THR A 47 2.15 4.42 -10.14
CA THR A 47 3.15 3.50 -10.68
C THR A 47 4.55 4.13 -10.67
N ASN A 48 4.66 5.40 -11.06
CA ASN A 48 5.94 6.13 -11.00
C ASN A 48 6.38 6.38 -9.55
N PHE A 49 5.43 6.61 -8.64
CA PHE A 49 5.73 6.69 -7.21
C PHE A 49 6.26 5.36 -6.66
N ALA A 50 5.65 4.24 -7.06
CA ALA A 50 6.13 2.90 -6.69
C ALA A 50 7.53 2.62 -7.25
N GLU A 51 7.82 3.06 -8.47
CA GLU A 51 9.15 2.96 -9.06
C GLU A 51 10.19 3.80 -8.30
N HIS A 52 9.84 5.03 -7.92
CA HIS A 52 10.70 5.87 -7.10
C HIS A 52 10.97 5.24 -5.72
N TRP A 53 9.95 4.69 -5.07
CA TRP A 53 10.11 3.95 -3.83
C TRP A 53 11.08 2.79 -3.99
N LEU A 54 10.92 1.98 -5.04
CA LEU A 54 11.76 0.82 -5.29
C LEU A 54 13.24 1.21 -5.43
N ARG A 55 13.53 2.23 -6.23
CA ARG A 55 14.89 2.77 -6.39
C ARG A 55 15.47 3.25 -5.06
N THR A 56 14.67 4.04 -4.31
CA THR A 56 15.09 4.55 -3.00
C THR A 56 15.38 3.41 -2.02
N GLN A 57 14.61 2.32 -2.08
CA GLN A 57 14.80 1.17 -1.20
C GLN A 57 16.03 0.34 -1.62
N ILE A 58 16.27 0.14 -2.91
CA ILE A 58 17.47 -0.55 -3.41
C ILE A 58 18.73 0.23 -3.01
N GLU A 59 18.75 1.55 -3.20
CA GLU A 59 19.86 2.41 -2.77
C GLU A 59 20.10 2.30 -1.27
N HIS A 60 19.03 2.30 -0.47
CA HIS A 60 19.12 2.13 0.97
C HIS A 60 19.72 0.75 1.33
N ASP A 61 19.17 -0.33 0.79
CA ASP A 61 19.60 -1.71 1.09
C ASP A 61 21.07 -1.95 0.71
N HIS A 62 21.55 -1.35 -0.39
CA HIS A 62 22.98 -1.36 -0.75
C HIS A 62 23.88 -0.72 0.31
N LEU A 63 23.43 0.36 0.95
CA LEU A 63 24.21 1.06 1.98
C LEU A 63 24.27 0.29 3.30
N VAL A 64 23.25 -0.51 3.62
CA VAL A 64 23.18 -1.23 4.92
C VAL A 64 23.79 -2.63 4.89
N GLY A 65 24.16 -3.13 3.71
CA GLY A 65 24.75 -4.46 3.48
C GLY A 65 23.71 -5.57 3.30
N SER A 66 23.97 -6.50 2.37
CA SER A 66 23.06 -7.58 1.94
C SER A 66 22.88 -8.73 2.94
N ASP A 67 23.71 -8.79 3.99
CA ASP A 67 23.62 -9.81 5.05
C ASP A 67 22.38 -9.64 5.96
N LYS A 68 21.58 -8.59 5.77
CA LYS A 68 20.35 -8.36 6.53
C LYS A 68 19.20 -9.18 5.94
N VAL A 69 18.91 -10.31 6.56
CA VAL A 69 17.75 -11.19 6.29
C VAL A 69 16.38 -10.47 6.40
N ALA A 70 16.33 -9.22 6.89
CA ALA A 70 15.11 -8.48 7.20
C ALA A 70 15.01 -7.09 6.52
N THR A 71 15.54 -6.89 5.31
CA THR A 71 15.29 -5.62 4.60
C THR A 71 13.84 -5.52 4.12
N ALA A 72 13.32 -4.29 4.06
CA ALA A 72 11.97 -4.02 3.57
C ALA A 72 11.75 -4.57 2.14
N LEU A 73 12.78 -4.57 1.31
CA LEU A 73 12.77 -5.12 -0.05
C LEU A 73 12.58 -6.64 -0.03
N LYS A 74 13.36 -7.37 0.78
CA LYS A 74 13.28 -8.83 0.89
C LYS A 74 11.94 -9.29 1.48
N GLN A 75 11.44 -8.59 2.50
CA GLN A 75 10.15 -8.89 3.10
C GLN A 75 9.00 -8.62 2.12
N SER A 76 9.03 -7.49 1.42
CA SER A 76 8.04 -7.15 0.38
C SER A 76 8.07 -8.14 -0.80
N LEU A 77 9.26 -8.60 -1.19
CA LEU A 77 9.42 -9.63 -2.22
C LEU A 77 8.84 -10.98 -1.79
N HIS A 78 9.13 -11.43 -0.56
CA HIS A 78 8.52 -12.65 -0.01
C HIS A 78 7.00 -12.53 0.03
N PHE A 79 6.50 -11.38 0.50
CA PHE A 79 5.08 -11.08 0.58
C PHE A 79 4.39 -11.08 -0.80
N THR A 80 5.10 -10.60 -1.83
CA THR A 80 4.64 -10.66 -3.23
C THR A 80 4.60 -12.11 -3.74
N GLY A 81 5.59 -12.93 -3.37
CA GLY A 81 5.64 -14.35 -3.70
C GLY A 81 4.49 -15.18 -3.14
N ASP A 82 4.05 -14.84 -1.93
CA ASP A 82 2.93 -15.51 -1.27
C ASP A 82 1.57 -15.29 -1.97
N PHE A 83 1.47 -14.30 -2.86
CA PHE A 83 0.27 -14.12 -3.70
C PHE A 83 0.19 -15.10 -4.89
N GLY A 84 1.27 -15.82 -5.21
CA GLY A 84 1.33 -16.85 -6.26
C GLY A 84 1.28 -16.34 -7.70
N GLY A 85 1.42 -17.23 -8.70
CA GLY A 85 1.20 -16.95 -10.13
C GLY A 85 2.36 -16.26 -10.88
N GLU A 86 2.05 -15.42 -11.88
CA GLU A 86 3.03 -14.65 -12.71
C GLU A 86 3.77 -13.55 -11.92
N TYR A 87 3.46 -13.40 -10.63
CA TYR A 87 3.84 -12.28 -9.77
C TYR A 87 5.22 -12.44 -9.11
N SER A 88 5.94 -13.57 -9.27
CA SER A 88 7.02 -13.90 -8.33
C SER A 88 8.15 -14.84 -8.81
N ASN A 89 8.84 -14.49 -9.89
CA ASN A 89 10.07 -15.20 -10.30
C ASN A 89 11.36 -14.40 -10.12
N ILE A 90 11.31 -13.20 -9.53
CA ILE A 90 12.51 -12.39 -9.31
C ILE A 90 13.14 -12.72 -7.96
N THR A 91 14.45 -12.94 -7.92
CA THR A 91 15.21 -13.10 -6.67
C THR A 91 15.58 -11.74 -6.08
N LEU A 92 15.98 -11.71 -4.80
CA LEU A 92 16.51 -10.50 -4.18
C LEU A 92 17.72 -9.95 -4.94
N ASP A 93 18.67 -10.82 -5.31
CA ASP A 93 19.87 -10.42 -6.06
C ASP A 93 19.53 -9.82 -7.42
N GLN A 94 18.52 -10.35 -8.10
CA GLN A 94 18.02 -9.77 -9.34
C GLN A 94 17.37 -8.41 -9.09
N LEU A 95 16.55 -8.28 -8.04
CA LEU A 95 15.88 -7.04 -7.68
C LEU A 95 16.85 -5.91 -7.31
N LEU A 96 17.96 -6.23 -6.64
CA LEU A 96 19.01 -5.27 -6.29
C LEU A 96 19.75 -4.70 -7.51
N LEU A 97 19.71 -5.40 -8.65
CA LEU A 97 20.27 -4.95 -9.92
C LEU A 97 19.24 -4.22 -10.80
N GLU A 98 17.96 -4.23 -10.44
CA GLU A 98 16.91 -3.57 -11.22
C GLU A 98 17.05 -2.05 -11.11
N THR A 99 17.02 -1.39 -12.26
CA THR A 99 16.93 0.09 -12.33
C THR A 99 15.49 0.55 -12.59
N HIS A 100 14.63 -0.36 -13.04
CA HIS A 100 13.22 -0.12 -13.36
C HIS A 100 12.40 -1.39 -13.10
N TRP A 101 11.18 -1.26 -12.57
CA TRP A 101 10.29 -2.41 -12.44
C TRP A 101 9.40 -2.56 -13.67
N ASN A 102 9.34 -3.77 -14.25
CA ASN A 102 8.48 -4.04 -15.39
C ASN A 102 7.02 -4.27 -14.95
N TRP A 103 6.31 -3.19 -14.61
CA TRP A 103 4.89 -3.23 -14.18
C TRP A 103 3.93 -3.86 -15.20
N THR A 104 4.34 -4.04 -16.45
CA THR A 104 3.52 -4.69 -17.48
C THR A 104 3.66 -6.20 -17.44
N LYS A 105 4.88 -6.72 -17.28
CA LYS A 105 5.14 -8.17 -17.24
C LYS A 105 5.16 -8.75 -15.82
N ARG A 106 5.30 -7.88 -14.81
CA ARG A 106 5.31 -8.20 -13.38
C ARG A 106 4.36 -7.22 -12.68
N PRO A 107 3.04 -7.34 -12.89
CA PRO A 107 2.09 -6.56 -12.08
C PRO A 107 2.31 -6.91 -10.60
N GLY A 108 2.06 -5.95 -9.70
CA GLY A 108 2.12 -6.16 -8.26
C GLY A 108 3.51 -6.02 -7.64
N PHE A 109 3.57 -5.27 -6.55
CA PHE A 109 4.68 -5.32 -5.58
C PHE A 109 4.06 -5.11 -4.21
N ALA A 110 3.97 -6.19 -3.44
CA ALA A 110 3.27 -6.19 -2.17
C ALA A 110 4.17 -5.57 -1.10
N LEU A 111 3.66 -4.60 -0.35
CA LEU A 111 4.39 -3.98 0.76
C LEU A 111 3.95 -4.59 2.08
N VAL A 112 4.91 -4.97 2.91
CA VAL A 112 4.64 -5.27 4.31
C VAL A 112 4.41 -3.97 5.10
N PRO A 113 3.62 -3.99 6.20
CA PRO A 113 3.39 -2.84 7.07
C PRO A 113 4.65 -2.05 7.45
N GLU A 114 5.72 -2.77 7.79
CA GLU A 114 7.00 -2.23 8.23
C GLU A 114 7.69 -1.46 7.11
N ALA A 115 7.62 -1.95 5.87
CA ALA A 115 8.19 -1.30 4.69
C ALA A 115 7.51 0.05 4.39
N ILE A 116 6.19 0.12 4.59
CA ILE A 116 5.43 1.37 4.48
C ILE A 116 5.88 2.34 5.57
N CYS A 117 5.90 1.90 6.83
CA CYS A 117 6.23 2.76 7.97
C CYS A 117 7.67 3.29 7.91
N ASP A 118 8.63 2.42 7.58
CA ASP A 118 10.04 2.77 7.45
C ASP A 118 10.27 3.82 6.35
N TYR A 119 9.67 3.63 5.17
CA TYR A 119 9.80 4.61 4.09
C TYR A 119 9.19 5.97 4.45
N LEU A 120 7.99 5.98 5.05
CA LEU A 120 7.30 7.21 5.45
C LEU A 120 8.10 8.00 6.50
N ASP A 121 8.72 7.32 7.46
CA ASP A 121 9.56 7.98 8.45
C ASP A 121 10.86 8.51 7.82
N ARG A 122 11.63 7.66 7.13
CA ARG A 122 12.93 8.06 6.56
C ARG A 122 12.81 9.17 5.53
N LYS A 123 11.84 9.09 4.62
CA LYS A 123 11.71 10.03 3.50
C LYS A 123 10.90 11.28 3.85
N TYR A 124 9.84 11.15 4.64
CA TYR A 124 8.88 12.24 4.89
C TYR A 124 8.79 12.68 6.35
N ARG A 125 9.59 12.08 7.26
CA ARG A 125 9.54 12.35 8.70
C ARG A 125 8.10 12.21 9.21
N LEU A 126 7.42 11.16 8.76
CA LEU A 126 6.07 10.82 9.17
C LEU A 126 6.13 9.50 9.94
N PRO A 127 6.40 9.53 11.25
CA PRO A 127 6.42 8.33 12.06
C PRO A 127 5.01 7.72 12.13
N MET A 128 4.95 6.40 11.95
CA MET A 128 3.71 5.64 11.90
C MET A 128 3.60 4.67 13.08
N MET A 129 2.37 4.28 13.41
CA MET A 129 2.05 3.19 14.33
C MET A 129 1.40 2.04 13.55
N ILE A 130 1.73 0.81 13.94
CA ILE A 130 1.15 -0.41 13.42
C ILE A 130 0.23 -0.99 14.50
N GLN A 131 -1.06 -1.10 14.19
CA GLN A 131 -2.04 -1.79 15.03
C GLN A 131 -2.44 -3.09 14.35
N ILE A 132 -2.03 -4.21 14.93
CA ILE A 132 -2.43 -5.56 14.53
C ILE A 132 -3.74 -5.90 15.26
N PHE A 133 -4.73 -6.42 14.55
CA PHE A 133 -6.00 -6.80 15.16
C PHE A 133 -6.01 -8.28 15.54
N ASN A 134 -6.19 -8.58 16.84
CA ASN A 134 -6.27 -9.97 17.33
C ASN A 134 -7.61 -10.65 17.00
N ARG A 135 -8.69 -9.87 16.91
CA ARG A 135 -9.98 -10.29 16.36
C ARG A 135 -10.15 -9.48 15.08
N TYR A 136 -9.90 -10.09 13.93
CA TYR A 136 -9.95 -9.42 12.63
C TYR A 136 -11.33 -8.78 12.38
N PRO A 137 -11.46 -7.44 12.44
CA PRO A 137 -12.71 -6.75 12.19
C PRO A 137 -13.21 -7.05 10.79
N THR A 138 -14.52 -7.09 10.60
CA THR A 138 -15.14 -7.22 9.28
C THR A 138 -15.02 -5.92 8.47
N ILE A 139 -15.25 -5.97 7.16
CA ILE A 139 -15.35 -4.75 6.32
C ILE A 139 -16.51 -3.83 6.76
N ASP A 140 -17.57 -4.38 7.35
CA ASP A 140 -18.67 -3.57 7.92
C ASP A 140 -18.25 -2.83 9.19
N GLU A 141 -17.40 -3.46 10.02
CA GLU A 141 -16.80 -2.85 11.21
C GLU A 141 -15.71 -1.85 10.84
N LEU A 142 -14.98 -2.07 9.73
CA LEU A 142 -14.01 -1.12 9.18
C LEU A 142 -14.66 0.23 8.90
N TRP A 143 -15.77 0.21 8.16
CA TRP A 143 -16.45 1.40 7.69
C TRP A 143 -17.93 1.15 7.35
N SER A 144 -18.80 2.02 7.87
CA SER A 144 -20.23 2.05 7.54
C SER A 144 -20.68 3.41 6.99
N ASN A 145 -20.04 4.50 7.43
CA ASN A 145 -20.16 5.85 6.90
C ASN A 145 -19.01 6.70 7.47
N THR A 146 -18.90 7.96 7.05
CA THR A 146 -17.87 8.92 7.49
C THR A 146 -17.84 9.17 9.01
N ASN A 147 -18.91 8.86 9.75
CA ASN A 147 -18.96 9.01 11.21
C ASN A 147 -18.85 7.67 11.96
N LYS A 148 -18.88 6.53 11.25
CA LYS A 148 -18.85 5.19 11.84
C LYS A 148 -17.80 4.35 11.10
N HIS A 149 -16.57 4.48 11.57
CA HIS A 149 -15.37 3.85 11.01
C HIS A 149 -14.29 3.65 12.08
N LEU A 150 -13.24 2.87 11.78
CA LEU A 150 -12.14 2.58 12.72
C LEU A 150 -11.11 3.71 12.90
N GLY A 151 -11.34 4.88 12.28
CA GLY A 151 -10.41 6.01 12.23
C GLY A 151 -9.62 6.09 10.93
N GLU A 152 -8.84 7.16 10.77
CA GLU A 152 -8.00 7.43 9.59
C GLU A 152 -6.78 6.49 9.50
N GLY A 153 -6.33 6.16 8.30
CA GLY A 153 -5.13 5.36 8.09
C GLY A 153 -5.23 4.36 6.96
N ILE A 154 -4.13 3.65 6.73
CA ILE A 154 -4.01 2.59 5.74
C ILE A 154 -4.37 1.26 6.41
N TYR A 155 -5.28 0.50 5.82
CA TYR A 155 -5.77 -0.76 6.36
C TYR A 155 -5.38 -1.91 5.44
N GLY A 156 -4.69 -2.91 5.99
CA GLY A 156 -4.46 -4.17 5.31
C GLY A 156 -5.68 -5.08 5.48
N ILE A 157 -6.24 -5.58 4.37
CA ILE A 157 -7.43 -6.42 4.34
C ILE A 157 -7.15 -7.76 3.67
N MET A 158 -7.94 -8.77 4.03
CA MET A 158 -7.82 -10.15 3.55
C MET A 158 -9.16 -10.74 3.11
N LYS A 159 -9.11 -11.75 2.24
CA LYS A 159 -10.27 -12.56 1.83
C LYS A 159 -10.47 -13.75 2.77
N ALA A 160 -11.70 -14.26 2.89
CA ALA A 160 -11.96 -15.45 3.71
C ALA A 160 -11.52 -16.78 3.09
N GLN A 161 -11.37 -16.85 1.76
CA GLN A 161 -10.85 -18.01 1.05
C GLN A 161 -9.60 -17.64 0.23
N GLY A 162 -8.55 -18.46 0.34
CA GLY A 162 -7.38 -18.42 -0.55
C GLY A 162 -6.19 -17.56 -0.10
N ALA A 163 -6.10 -17.15 1.17
CA ALA A 163 -4.78 -16.87 1.73
C ALA A 163 -3.95 -18.15 1.64
N GLY A 164 -2.65 -18.06 1.36
CA GLY A 164 -1.77 -19.22 1.25
C GLY A 164 -1.73 -20.04 2.55
N PRO A 165 -0.71 -20.89 2.75
CA PRO A 165 -0.61 -21.73 3.96
C PRO A 165 -0.68 -20.95 5.30
N GLN A 166 -0.61 -19.61 5.28
CA GLN A 166 -0.81 -18.74 6.44
C GLN A 166 -2.07 -17.88 6.26
N LYS A 167 -3.06 -18.07 7.14
CA LYS A 167 -4.38 -17.42 7.14
C LYS A 167 -4.37 -15.93 7.55
N ASP A 168 -3.20 -15.31 7.62
CA ASP A 168 -2.95 -13.97 8.18
C ASP A 168 -2.43 -12.97 7.12
N GLN A 169 -2.58 -13.29 5.83
CA GLN A 169 -1.95 -12.51 4.76
C GLN A 169 -2.81 -11.31 4.34
N ILE A 170 -2.26 -10.10 4.50
CA ILE A 170 -2.81 -8.88 3.89
C ILE A 170 -2.78 -9.06 2.36
N GLN A 171 -3.93 -9.06 1.70
CA GLN A 171 -4.00 -9.23 0.24
C GLN A 171 -4.29 -7.93 -0.49
N HIS A 172 -4.70 -6.90 0.24
CA HIS A 172 -4.97 -5.58 -0.29
C HIS A 172 -4.84 -4.51 0.77
N TYR A 173 -4.62 -3.27 0.35
CA TYR A 173 -4.69 -2.10 1.21
C TYR A 173 -5.85 -1.22 0.80
N VAL A 174 -6.51 -0.63 1.78
CA VAL A 174 -7.50 0.46 1.60
C VAL A 174 -7.13 1.62 2.51
N TYR A 175 -7.74 2.78 2.31
CA TYR A 175 -7.46 3.97 3.09
C TYR A 175 -8.74 4.55 3.67
N ILE A 176 -8.70 5.02 4.90
CA ILE A 176 -9.73 5.90 5.45
C ILE A 176 -9.08 7.25 5.69
N ASP A 177 -9.69 8.29 5.16
CA ASP A 177 -9.11 9.61 5.19
C ASP A 177 -9.41 10.39 6.48
N LYS A 178 -8.88 11.62 6.58
CA LYS A 178 -9.11 12.48 7.76
C LYS A 178 -10.56 12.92 7.96
N GLN A 179 -11.40 12.82 6.92
CA GLN A 179 -12.83 13.09 6.97
C GLN A 179 -13.63 11.80 7.29
N GLY A 180 -12.95 10.67 7.46
CA GLY A 180 -13.55 9.38 7.70
C GLY A 180 -14.05 8.70 6.43
N GLU A 181 -13.74 9.19 5.23
CA GLU A 181 -14.17 8.60 3.97
C GLU A 181 -13.31 7.38 3.62
N LEU A 182 -13.95 6.24 3.33
CA LEU A 182 -13.28 5.05 2.84
C LEU A 182 -12.86 5.24 1.38
N MET A 183 -11.64 4.88 1.04
CA MET A 183 -11.06 5.06 -0.27
C MET A 183 -10.41 3.76 -0.74
N THR A 184 -10.71 3.40 -1.99
CA THR A 184 -10.00 2.37 -2.75
C THR A 184 -9.23 3.04 -3.89
N TRP A 185 -8.70 2.24 -4.82
CA TRP A 185 -7.92 2.73 -5.96
C TRP A 185 -8.73 3.38 -7.08
N THR A 186 -10.07 3.42 -6.99
CA THR A 186 -10.93 4.19 -7.93
C THR A 186 -12.25 4.69 -7.34
N GLU A 187 -12.64 4.23 -6.14
CA GLU A 187 -13.94 4.54 -5.55
C GLU A 187 -13.79 5.07 -4.14
N THR A 188 -14.81 5.78 -3.65
CA THR A 188 -14.94 6.18 -2.25
C THR A 188 -16.24 5.70 -1.60
N GLY A 189 -16.30 5.76 -0.27
CA GLY A 189 -17.49 5.56 0.55
C GLY A 189 -18.20 4.24 0.27
N ASP A 190 -19.51 4.30 0.04
CA ASP A 190 -20.30 3.09 -0.25
C ASP A 190 -19.87 2.38 -1.53
N ALA A 191 -19.40 3.11 -2.55
CA ALA A 191 -18.91 2.50 -3.78
C ALA A 191 -17.61 1.73 -3.54
N ALA A 192 -16.69 2.30 -2.76
CA ALA A 192 -15.49 1.61 -2.28
C ALA A 192 -15.84 0.35 -1.50
N LYS A 193 -16.74 0.47 -0.51
CA LYS A 193 -17.18 -0.66 0.31
C LYS A 193 -17.77 -1.80 -0.52
N ARG A 194 -18.71 -1.48 -1.43
CA ARG A 194 -19.30 -2.48 -2.33
C ARG A 194 -18.24 -3.17 -3.17
N LYS A 195 -17.26 -2.43 -3.69
CA LYS A 195 -16.17 -2.98 -4.50
C LYS A 195 -15.27 -3.92 -3.69
N ILE A 196 -14.95 -3.56 -2.45
CA ILE A 196 -14.17 -4.40 -1.53
C ILE A 196 -14.89 -5.74 -1.32
N ILE A 197 -16.17 -5.69 -0.93
CA ILE A 197 -16.98 -6.88 -0.67
C ILE A 197 -17.15 -7.73 -1.93
N ALA A 198 -17.44 -7.11 -3.08
CA ALA A 198 -17.60 -7.81 -4.36
C ALA A 198 -16.31 -8.55 -4.81
N ASN A 199 -15.14 -8.10 -4.36
CA ASN A 199 -13.85 -8.77 -4.64
C ASN A 199 -13.51 -9.87 -3.61
N GLY A 200 -14.41 -10.14 -2.66
CA GLY A 200 -14.29 -11.22 -1.67
C GLY A 200 -13.44 -10.89 -0.45
N PHE A 201 -13.15 -9.61 -0.20
CA PHE A 201 -12.47 -9.19 1.03
C PHE A 201 -13.46 -9.12 2.18
N GLU A 202 -13.09 -9.69 3.32
CA GLU A 202 -13.99 -9.87 4.47
C GLU A 202 -13.45 -9.25 5.75
N HIS A 203 -12.13 -9.23 5.92
CA HIS A 203 -11.52 -8.93 7.20
C HIS A 203 -10.39 -7.90 7.11
N VAL A 204 -10.20 -7.16 8.19
CA VAL A 204 -9.09 -6.23 8.44
C VAL A 204 -8.04 -6.92 9.30
N VAL A 205 -6.80 -6.90 8.85
CA VAL A 205 -5.66 -7.54 9.53
C VAL A 205 -4.87 -6.52 10.33
N VAL A 206 -4.62 -5.35 9.75
CA VAL A 206 -3.75 -4.31 10.33
C VAL A 206 -4.26 -2.92 9.98
N ARG A 207 -3.96 -1.95 10.83
CA ARG A 207 -4.06 -0.52 10.56
C ARG A 207 -2.70 0.15 10.73
N LEU A 208 -2.33 1.00 9.76
CA LEU A 208 -1.17 1.87 9.79
C LEU A 208 -1.64 3.32 9.86
N PHE A 209 -1.18 4.08 10.85
CA PHE A 209 -1.64 5.45 11.07
C PHE A 209 -0.55 6.33 11.69
N PRO A 210 -0.55 7.66 11.47
CA PRO A 210 0.46 8.55 12.01
C PRO A 210 0.54 8.50 13.54
N LYS A 211 1.75 8.48 14.08
CA LYS A 211 1.99 8.66 15.51
C LYS A 211 1.71 10.12 15.88
N LYS A 212 0.78 10.33 16.83
CA LYS A 212 0.48 11.65 17.38
C LYS A 212 1.59 12.15 18.30
#